data_AF-A0A239EZH4-F1
#
_entry.id   AF-A0A239EZH4-F1
#
_cell.length_a   1.000
_cell.length_b   1.000
_cell.length_c   1.000
_cell.angle_alpha   90.00
_cell.angle_beta   90.00
_cell.angle_gamma   90.00
#
_symmetry.space_group_name_H-M   'P 1'
#
loop_
_entity.id
_entity.type
_entity.pdbx_description
1 polymer ?
#
loop_
_entity_poly.entity_id
_entity_poly.type
_entity_poly.pdbx_seq_one_letter_code
_entity_poly.pdbx_strand_id
1 'polypeptide(L)'
;MRAACAGAGLIEVLVALLVLTVGGLGMLALQSRAVQNTQEATLQGNAVMLAHDLLEMMRSNRDAVLDATGQLDGVSSYFKAERAAFPAIPTNCGTRERGSGGDEVAAADLGCWRGRIERLLPVTPGILTNDFAVCRSASDETCSDAGSLVMIRVAWADERSKMCDGGVCSYVLRAEL
;
A
#
# COMPACT_ATOMS: atom_id res chain seq x y z
N MET A 1 45.26 20.99 50.35
CA MET A 1 45.30 20.26 49.07
C MET A 1 44.75 21.17 47.97
N ARG A 2 45.61 21.78 47.15
CA ARG A 2 45.18 22.52 45.97
C ARG A 2 45.26 21.56 44.79
N ALA A 3 44.11 21.14 44.28
CA ALA A 3 44.04 20.37 43.05
C ALA A 3 44.60 21.24 41.92
N ALA A 4 45.65 20.79 41.25
CA ALA A 4 46.14 21.43 40.05
C ALA A 4 45.06 21.27 38.98
N CYS A 5 44.45 22.37 38.57
CA CYS A 5 43.67 22.41 37.34
C CYS A 5 44.69 22.23 36.21
N ALA A 6 44.86 21.00 35.74
CA ALA A 6 45.60 20.73 34.51
C ALA A 6 44.80 21.40 33.38
N GLY A 7 45.28 22.53 32.90
CA GLY A 7 44.68 23.21 31.75
C GLY A 7 44.67 22.23 30.59
N ALA A 8 43.48 21.78 30.20
CA ALA A 8 43.28 20.95 29.02
C ALA A 8 44.01 21.59 27.84
N GLY A 9 45.03 20.90 27.32
CA GLY A 9 45.82 21.40 26.20
C GLY A 9 44.90 21.61 24.99
N LEU A 10 45.21 22.59 24.15
CA LEU A 10 44.45 22.91 22.93
C LEU A 10 44.18 21.67 22.04
N ILE A 11 45.07 20.66 22.13
CA ILE A 11 44.98 19.35 21.48
C ILE A 11 43.80 18.51 22.02
N GLU A 12 43.52 18.54 23.32
CA GLU A 12 42.44 17.77 23.95
C GLU A 12 41.07 18.24 23.46
N VAL A 13 40.89 19.56 23.37
CA VAL A 13 39.69 20.18 22.81
C VAL A 13 39.53 19.86 21.33
N LEU A 14 40.63 19.89 20.55
CA LEU A 14 40.61 19.52 19.13
C LEU A 14 40.22 18.06 18.91
N VAL A 15 40.73 17.14 19.74
CA VAL A 15 40.36 15.71 19.67
C VAL A 15 38.91 15.51 20.09
N ALA A 16 38.44 16.20 21.14
CA ALA A 16 37.03 16.14 21.56
C ALA A 16 36.09 16.62 20.44
N LEU A 17 36.41 17.74 19.78
CA LEU A 17 35.66 18.24 18.64
C LEU A 17 35.69 17.27 17.44
N LEU A 18 36.84 16.65 17.16
CA LEU A 18 36.96 15.65 16.10
C LEU A 18 36.04 14.44 16.38
N VAL A 19 36.07 13.90 17.59
CA VAL A 19 35.22 12.75 17.96
C VAL A 19 33.75 13.13 17.92
N LEU A 20 33.38 14.31 18.44
CA LEU A 20 31.99 14.79 18.43
C LEU A 20 31.47 14.99 17.00
N THR A 21 32.27 15.56 16.11
CA THR A 21 31.87 15.79 14.72
C THR A 21 31.71 14.47 13.94
N VAL A 22 32.65 13.53 14.08
CA VAL A 22 32.55 12.21 13.46
C VAL A 22 31.34 11.43 14.01
N GLY A 23 31.15 11.43 15.33
CA GLY A 23 30.01 10.78 15.98
C GLY A 23 28.66 11.38 15.54
N GLY A 24 28.58 12.72 15.47
CA GLY A 24 27.39 13.44 15.03
C GLY A 24 27.01 13.13 13.57
N LEU A 25 27.98 13.15 12.65
CA LEU A 25 27.74 12.78 11.25
C LEU A 25 27.30 11.32 11.11
N GLY A 26 27.88 10.42 11.91
CA GLY A 26 27.47 9.01 11.97
C GLY A 26 26.00 8.85 12.38
N MET A 27 25.57 9.55 13.43
CA MET A 27 24.18 9.52 13.90
C MET A 27 23.20 10.10 12.87
N LEU A 28 23.54 11.22 12.22
CA LEU A 28 22.71 11.83 11.17
C LEU A 28 22.53 10.89 9.97
N ALA A 29 23.59 10.17 9.57
CA ALA A 29 23.50 9.20 8.50
C ALA A 29 22.55 8.04 8.84
N LEU A 30 22.58 7.54 10.08
CA LEU A 30 21.64 6.52 10.56
C LEU A 30 20.20 7.05 10.62
N GLN A 31 20.01 8.28 11.10
CA GLN A 31 18.69 8.91 11.18
C GLN A 31 18.07 9.08 9.79
N SER A 32 18.86 9.46 8.78
CA SER A 32 18.39 9.57 7.39
C SER A 32 17.85 8.23 6.86
N ARG A 33 18.59 7.15 7.07
CA ARG A 33 18.15 5.79 6.68
C ARG A 33 16.90 5.35 7.45
N ALA A 34 16.84 5.62 8.75
CA ALA A 34 15.68 5.28 9.57
C ALA A 34 14.39 5.98 9.09
N VAL A 35 14.50 7.24 8.64
CA VAL A 35 13.37 7.98 8.07
C VAL A 35 12.92 7.36 6.74
N GLN A 36 13.84 6.95 5.87
CA GLN A 36 13.51 6.28 4.61
C GLN A 36 12.77 4.96 4.85
N ASN A 37 13.31 4.11 5.72
CA ASN A 37 12.70 2.82 6.05
C ASN A 37 11.29 2.99 6.66
N THR A 38 11.09 4.01 7.49
CA THR A 38 9.77 4.30 8.08
C THR A 38 8.73 4.67 7.01
N GLN A 39 9.14 5.45 6.00
CA GLN A 39 8.24 5.82 4.90
C GLN A 39 7.87 4.61 4.04
N GLU A 40 8.84 3.76 3.70
CA GLU A 40 8.60 2.52 2.94
C GLU A 40 7.65 1.59 3.70
N ALA A 41 7.89 1.38 5.00
CA ALA A 41 7.01 0.58 5.85
C ALA A 41 5.58 1.14 5.91
N THR A 42 5.43 2.46 5.88
CA THR A 42 4.11 3.12 5.86
C THR A 42 3.37 2.86 4.55
N LEU A 43 4.06 2.96 3.41
CA LEU A 43 3.47 2.67 2.09
C LEU A 43 3.05 1.21 1.97
N GLN A 44 3.92 0.28 2.37
CA GLN A 44 3.60 -1.14 2.38
C GLN A 44 2.44 -1.44 3.34
N GLY A 45 2.44 -0.86 4.54
CA GLY A 45 1.36 -1.01 5.52
C GLY A 45 0.02 -0.51 4.98
N ASN A 46 0.00 0.66 4.31
CA ASN A 46 -1.18 1.19 3.66
C ASN A 46 -1.69 0.25 2.55
N ALA A 47 -0.80 -0.33 1.74
CA ALA A 47 -1.18 -1.25 0.67
C ALA A 47 -1.82 -2.54 1.22
N VAL A 48 -1.23 -3.12 2.28
CA VAL A 48 -1.78 -4.29 2.99
C VAL A 48 -3.16 -3.97 3.56
N MET A 49 -3.28 -2.87 4.30
CA MET A 49 -4.55 -2.42 4.87
C MET A 49 -5.62 -2.23 3.77
N LEU A 50 -5.28 -1.54 2.68
CA LEU A 50 -6.21 -1.31 1.57
C LEU A 50 -6.68 -2.61 0.90
N ALA A 51 -5.79 -3.59 0.72
CA ALA A 51 -6.16 -4.87 0.14
C ALA A 51 -7.13 -5.65 1.06
N HIS A 52 -6.85 -5.67 2.37
CA HIS A 52 -7.72 -6.30 3.35
C HIS A 52 -9.06 -5.58 3.50
N ASP A 53 -9.08 -4.24 3.51
CA ASP A 53 -10.31 -3.44 3.54
C ASP A 53 -11.25 -3.86 2.39
N LEU A 54 -10.71 -3.99 1.17
CA LEU A 54 -11.51 -4.39 0.00
C LEU A 54 -12.01 -5.83 0.11
N LEU A 55 -11.18 -6.75 0.59
CA LEU A 55 -11.58 -8.13 0.82
C LEU A 55 -12.74 -8.21 1.83
N GLU A 56 -12.68 -7.46 2.92
CA GLU A 56 -13.75 -7.42 3.92
C GLU A 56 -15.03 -6.76 3.37
N MET A 57 -14.91 -5.76 2.49
CA MET A 57 -16.07 -5.21 1.79
C MET A 57 -16.75 -6.26 0.89
N MET A 58 -15.99 -7.06 0.15
CA MET A 58 -16.52 -8.17 -0.64
C MET A 58 -17.19 -9.24 0.25
N ARG A 59 -16.56 -9.59 1.39
CA ARG A 59 -17.16 -10.54 2.37
C ARG A 59 -18.45 -10.03 2.98
N SER A 60 -18.60 -8.72 3.14
CA SER A 60 -19.85 -8.12 3.62
C SER A 60 -20.95 -8.11 2.56
N ASN A 61 -20.60 -8.24 1.28
CA ASN A 61 -21.50 -8.16 0.14
C ASN A 61 -21.25 -9.32 -0.83
N ARG A 62 -21.36 -10.56 -0.30
CA ARG A 62 -21.00 -11.79 -1.03
C ARG A 62 -21.83 -12.00 -2.28
N ASP A 63 -23.09 -11.58 -2.26
CA ASP A 63 -24.03 -11.73 -3.39
C ASP A 63 -23.59 -10.93 -4.64
N ALA A 64 -22.69 -9.95 -4.48
CA ALA A 64 -22.12 -9.21 -5.60
C ALA A 64 -20.83 -9.83 -6.16
N VAL A 65 -20.35 -10.94 -5.57
CA VAL A 65 -19.12 -11.63 -6.00
C VAL A 65 -19.35 -13.12 -6.22
N LEU A 66 -20.36 -13.71 -5.59
CA LEU A 66 -20.70 -15.11 -5.72
C LEU A 66 -21.93 -15.30 -6.62
N ASP A 67 -21.88 -16.31 -7.47
CA ASP A 67 -23.04 -16.76 -8.24
C ASP A 67 -24.06 -17.52 -7.36
N ALA A 68 -25.18 -17.91 -7.96
CA ALA A 68 -26.24 -18.65 -7.27
C ALA A 68 -25.80 -20.03 -6.72
N THR A 69 -24.65 -20.54 -7.16
CA THR A 69 -24.06 -21.80 -6.67
C THR A 69 -23.03 -21.58 -5.55
N GLY A 70 -22.76 -20.32 -5.18
CA GLY A 70 -21.77 -19.95 -4.18
C GLY A 70 -20.34 -19.98 -4.69
N GLN A 71 -20.13 -20.01 -6.01
CA GLN A 71 -18.80 -19.90 -6.61
C GLN A 71 -18.52 -18.44 -7.00
N LEU A 72 -17.25 -18.07 -7.12
CA LEU A 72 -16.89 -16.74 -7.64
C LEU A 72 -17.49 -16.54 -9.04
N ASP A 73 -18.32 -15.52 -9.17
CA ASP A 73 -18.78 -15.07 -10.48
C ASP A 73 -17.56 -14.56 -11.27
N GLY A 74 -17.50 -14.90 -12.56
CA GLY A 74 -16.48 -14.34 -13.46
C GLY A 74 -16.69 -12.85 -13.71
N VAL A 75 -17.89 -12.34 -13.44
CA VAL A 75 -18.28 -10.94 -13.60
C VAL A 75 -18.76 -10.41 -12.25
N SER A 76 -18.05 -9.44 -11.68
CA SER A 76 -18.44 -8.78 -10.43
C SER A 76 -18.17 -7.29 -10.52
N SER A 77 -19.05 -6.48 -9.94
CA SER A 77 -18.85 -5.03 -9.82
C SER A 77 -17.72 -4.64 -8.85
N TYR A 78 -17.21 -5.60 -8.05
CA TYR A 78 -15.98 -5.45 -7.29
C TYR A 78 -14.72 -5.71 -8.13
N PHE A 79 -14.84 -6.31 -9.32
CA PHE A 79 -13.69 -6.65 -10.14
C PHE A 79 -13.23 -5.47 -11.01
N LYS A 80 -11.91 -5.35 -11.09
CA LYS A 80 -11.15 -4.50 -12.01
C LYS A 80 -10.14 -5.39 -12.70
N ALA A 81 -10.40 -5.73 -13.96
CA ALA A 81 -9.47 -6.51 -14.77
C ALA A 81 -8.09 -5.81 -14.90
N GLU A 82 -7.07 -6.60 -15.21
CA GLU A 82 -5.76 -6.08 -15.59
C GLU A 82 -5.88 -5.08 -16.74
N ARG A 83 -5.13 -3.97 -16.64
CA ARG A 83 -5.11 -2.88 -17.65
C ARG A 83 -6.46 -2.20 -17.89
N ALA A 84 -7.51 -2.53 -17.13
CA ALA A 84 -8.79 -1.83 -17.17
C ALA A 84 -8.76 -0.58 -16.27
N ALA A 85 -9.56 0.42 -16.62
CA ALA A 85 -9.78 1.58 -15.77
C ALA A 85 -10.64 1.20 -14.55
N PHE A 86 -10.41 1.86 -13.43
CA PHE A 86 -11.33 1.79 -12.28
C PHE A 86 -12.68 2.48 -12.58
N PRO A 87 -13.78 2.05 -11.96
CA PRO A 87 -15.05 2.77 -12.01
C PRO A 87 -14.90 4.19 -11.46
N ALA A 88 -15.80 5.10 -11.84
CA ALA A 88 -15.81 6.46 -11.33
C ALA A 88 -15.92 6.50 -9.78
N ILE A 89 -15.32 7.51 -9.15
CA ILE A 89 -15.45 7.73 -7.71
C ILE A 89 -16.86 8.30 -7.51
N PRO A 90 -17.70 7.68 -6.66
CA PRO A 90 -19.00 8.22 -6.31
C PRO A 90 -18.89 9.61 -5.67
N THR A 91 -19.94 10.42 -5.79
CA THR A 91 -19.97 11.78 -5.23
C THR A 91 -19.74 11.81 -3.71
N ASN A 92 -20.16 10.77 -3.00
CA ASN A 92 -19.99 10.66 -1.55
C ASN A 92 -19.62 9.23 -1.15
N CYS A 93 -18.50 9.09 -0.44
CA CYS A 93 -18.01 7.82 0.09
C CYS A 93 -18.30 7.58 1.58
N GLY A 94 -18.73 8.61 2.32
CA GLY A 94 -18.91 8.58 3.77
C GLY A 94 -20.31 8.23 4.26
N THR A 95 -21.36 8.46 3.48
CA THR A 95 -22.77 8.25 3.91
C THR A 95 -23.56 7.38 2.95
N ARG A 96 -22.95 6.30 2.45
CA ARG A 96 -23.57 5.42 1.45
C ARG A 96 -24.49 4.41 2.14
N GLU A 97 -25.69 4.22 1.59
CA GLU A 97 -26.59 3.13 2.00
C GLU A 97 -26.01 1.80 1.52
N ARG A 98 -25.82 0.85 2.45
CA ARG A 98 -25.31 -0.50 2.15
C ARG A 98 -26.34 -1.59 2.44
N GLY A 99 -27.56 -1.21 2.82
CA GLY A 99 -28.58 -2.12 3.35
C GLY A 99 -29.10 -3.15 2.35
N SER A 100 -28.96 -2.89 1.05
CA SER A 100 -29.39 -3.79 -0.02
C SER A 100 -28.28 -4.67 -0.59
N GLY A 101 -27.00 -4.40 -0.28
CA GLY A 101 -25.87 -5.06 -0.94
C GLY A 101 -25.93 -4.96 -2.46
N GLY A 102 -25.42 -5.97 -3.15
CA GLY A 102 -25.48 -6.13 -4.60
C GLY A 102 -24.48 -5.28 -5.38
N ASP A 103 -24.68 -5.25 -6.70
CA ASP A 103 -23.75 -4.63 -7.66
C ASP A 103 -23.58 -3.12 -7.48
N GLU A 104 -24.65 -2.40 -7.12
CA GLU A 104 -24.57 -0.95 -6.91
C GLU A 104 -23.65 -0.59 -5.74
N VAL A 105 -23.77 -1.33 -4.64
CA VAL A 105 -22.89 -1.17 -3.46
C VAL A 105 -21.45 -1.56 -3.82
N ALA A 106 -21.28 -2.63 -4.59
CA ALA A 106 -19.98 -3.11 -5.04
C ALA A 106 -19.24 -2.10 -5.93
N ALA A 107 -19.90 -1.58 -6.96
CA ALA A 107 -19.33 -0.56 -7.85
C ALA A 107 -18.97 0.72 -7.07
N ALA A 108 -19.82 1.14 -6.15
CA ALA A 108 -19.55 2.30 -5.29
C ALA A 108 -18.37 2.04 -4.35
N ASP A 109 -18.27 0.84 -3.76
CA ASP A 109 -17.17 0.46 -2.86
C ASP A 109 -15.84 0.48 -3.60
N LEU A 110 -15.78 -0.11 -4.79
CA LEU A 110 -14.57 -0.12 -5.61
C LEU A 110 -14.14 1.31 -6.00
N GLY A 111 -15.09 2.17 -6.37
CA GLY A 111 -14.81 3.58 -6.66
C GLY A 111 -14.33 4.37 -5.44
N CYS A 112 -14.95 4.17 -4.28
CA CYS A 112 -14.54 4.81 -3.03
C CYS A 112 -13.19 4.30 -2.50
N TRP A 113 -12.92 3.02 -2.72
CA TRP A 113 -11.63 2.41 -2.44
C TRP A 113 -10.52 3.04 -3.29
N ARG A 114 -10.75 3.27 -4.58
CA ARG A 114 -9.83 4.06 -5.43
C ARG A 114 -9.56 5.44 -4.84
N GLY A 115 -10.59 6.17 -4.41
CA GLY A 115 -10.41 7.48 -3.79
C GLY A 115 -9.62 7.44 -2.47
N ARG A 116 -9.53 6.28 -1.79
CA ARG A 116 -8.66 6.08 -0.63
C ARG A 116 -7.23 5.75 -1.06
N ILE A 117 -7.04 4.91 -2.08
CA ILE A 117 -5.74 4.64 -2.70
C ILE A 117 -5.06 5.96 -3.11
N GLU A 118 -5.75 6.82 -3.85
CA GLU A 118 -5.21 8.10 -4.35
C GLU A 118 -4.79 9.06 -3.22
N ARG A 119 -5.33 8.90 -2.01
CA ARG A 119 -4.97 9.72 -0.83
C ARG A 119 -3.83 9.14 0.00
N LEU A 120 -3.67 7.81 -0.01
CA LEU A 120 -2.74 7.11 0.88
C LEU A 120 -1.47 6.63 0.18
N LEU A 121 -1.52 6.46 -1.14
CA LEU A 121 -0.44 5.91 -1.93
C LEU A 121 -0.05 6.88 -3.06
N PRO A 122 1.25 7.02 -3.36
CA PRO A 122 1.71 7.75 -4.52
C PRO A 122 1.33 6.96 -5.79
N VAL A 123 0.26 7.37 -6.46
CA VAL A 123 -0.23 6.72 -7.68
C VAL A 123 -0.42 7.72 -8.79
N THR A 124 -0.24 7.26 -10.03
CA THR A 124 -0.59 8.00 -11.24
C THR A 124 -1.76 7.30 -11.93
N PRO A 125 -2.49 7.96 -12.85
CA PRO A 125 -3.52 7.30 -13.66
C PRO A 125 -3.00 6.07 -14.42
N GLY A 126 -1.72 6.10 -14.82
CA GLY A 126 -1.04 4.96 -15.45
C GLY A 126 -0.93 3.77 -14.49
N ILE A 127 -0.45 4.00 -13.26
CA ILE A 127 -0.32 2.93 -12.25
C ILE A 127 -1.71 2.35 -11.91
N LEU A 128 -2.70 3.22 -11.67
CA LEU A 128 -4.08 2.80 -11.38
C LEU A 128 -4.67 1.89 -12.47
N THR A 129 -4.29 2.11 -13.73
CA THR A 129 -4.82 1.32 -14.86
C THR A 129 -4.02 0.03 -15.04
N ASN A 130 -2.69 0.12 -15.07
CA ASN A 130 -1.80 -0.96 -15.52
C ASN A 130 -1.40 -1.92 -14.40
N ASP A 131 -1.20 -1.42 -13.18
CA ASP A 131 -0.53 -2.16 -12.11
C ASP A 131 -1.49 -2.63 -11.00
N PHE A 132 -2.73 -2.14 -10.99
CA PHE A 132 -3.79 -2.64 -10.11
C PHE A 132 -4.60 -3.74 -10.79
N ALA A 133 -5.06 -4.71 -10.01
CA ALA A 133 -6.01 -5.73 -10.46
C ALA A 133 -6.87 -6.19 -9.29
N VAL A 134 -8.15 -6.42 -9.54
CA VAL A 134 -9.08 -7.05 -8.61
C VAL A 134 -9.89 -8.05 -9.42
N CYS A 135 -9.64 -9.33 -9.25
CA CYS A 135 -10.21 -10.34 -10.13
C CYS A 135 -10.11 -11.73 -9.55
N ARG A 136 -10.80 -12.67 -10.20
CA ARG A 136 -10.62 -14.10 -9.97
C ARG A 136 -9.23 -14.57 -10.42
N SER A 137 -8.62 -15.49 -9.67
CA SER A 137 -7.30 -16.07 -9.96
C SER A 137 -7.28 -17.56 -9.62
N ALA A 138 -6.57 -18.35 -10.45
CA ALA A 138 -6.46 -19.80 -10.28
C ALA A 138 -5.23 -20.24 -9.47
N SER A 139 -4.03 -19.75 -9.82
CA SER A 139 -2.77 -20.19 -9.19
C SER A 139 -1.62 -19.23 -9.47
N ASP A 140 -1.62 -18.58 -10.63
CA ASP A 140 -0.68 -17.50 -10.96
C ASP A 140 -1.23 -16.15 -10.47
N GLU A 141 -0.37 -15.19 -10.14
CA GLU A 141 -0.75 -13.81 -9.77
C GLU A 141 -1.29 -13.03 -10.99
N THR A 142 -2.19 -13.64 -11.73
CA THR A 142 -2.83 -13.12 -12.93
C THR A 142 -4.33 -13.31 -12.80
N CYS A 143 -5.07 -12.44 -13.46
CA CYS A 143 -6.51 -12.64 -13.61
C CYS A 143 -6.78 -13.88 -14.48
N SER A 144 -7.78 -14.66 -14.09
CA SER A 144 -8.24 -15.84 -14.81
C SER A 144 -9.75 -15.97 -14.70
N ASP A 145 -10.36 -16.50 -15.76
CA ASP A 145 -11.78 -16.87 -15.76
C ASP A 145 -12.04 -18.17 -14.95
N ALA A 146 -10.98 -18.79 -14.42
CA ALA A 146 -11.01 -19.97 -13.56
C ALA A 146 -10.36 -19.70 -12.19
N GLY A 147 -10.69 -20.52 -11.19
CA GLY A 147 -10.15 -20.44 -9.82
C GLY A 147 -11.21 -20.18 -8.74
N SER A 148 -10.82 -20.33 -7.47
CA SER A 148 -11.67 -20.06 -6.29
C SER A 148 -11.18 -18.86 -5.47
N LEU A 149 -10.07 -18.23 -5.89
CA LEU A 149 -9.44 -17.13 -5.16
C LEU A 149 -9.79 -15.79 -5.80
N VAL A 150 -10.07 -14.81 -4.96
CA VAL A 150 -10.02 -13.40 -5.34
C VAL A 150 -8.59 -12.91 -5.15
N MET A 151 -8.03 -12.28 -6.18
CA MET A 151 -6.77 -11.59 -6.16
C MET A 151 -7.00 -10.09 -6.13
N ILE A 152 -6.29 -9.40 -5.21
CA ILE A 152 -6.27 -7.95 -5.07
C ILE A 152 -4.81 -7.52 -5.16
N ARG A 153 -4.43 -6.86 -6.25
CA ARG A 153 -3.12 -6.24 -6.44
C ARG A 153 -3.24 -4.73 -6.20
N VAL A 154 -2.46 -4.25 -5.24
CA VAL A 154 -2.30 -2.84 -4.91
C VAL A 154 -0.90 -2.41 -5.32
N ALA A 155 -0.77 -1.28 -6.03
CA ALA A 155 0.51 -0.77 -6.51
C ALA A 155 0.75 0.70 -6.12
N TRP A 156 2.02 1.10 -6.02
CA TRP A 156 2.41 2.47 -5.74
C TRP A 156 3.78 2.80 -6.34
N ALA A 157 4.01 4.08 -6.62
CA ALA A 157 5.30 4.58 -7.08
C ALA A 157 6.30 4.69 -5.93
N ASP A 158 7.48 4.14 -6.09
CA ASP A 158 8.63 4.35 -5.21
C ASP A 158 9.94 4.22 -5.98
N GLU A 159 10.47 5.37 -6.39
CA GLU A 159 11.76 5.46 -7.10
C GLU A 159 12.96 5.41 -6.13
N ARG A 160 12.72 5.53 -4.81
CA ARG A 160 13.79 5.74 -3.81
C ARG A 160 14.35 4.43 -3.30
N SER A 161 13.50 3.44 -3.05
CA SER A 161 13.92 2.19 -2.41
C SER A 161 14.80 1.31 -3.31
N LYS A 162 14.74 1.49 -4.64
CA LYS A 162 15.32 0.57 -5.65
C LYS A 162 14.94 -0.91 -5.44
N MET A 163 13.97 -1.19 -4.58
CA MET A 163 13.51 -2.53 -4.22
C MET A 163 12.45 -3.03 -5.19
N CYS A 164 11.90 -2.14 -6.01
CA CYS A 164 10.79 -2.40 -6.91
C CYS A 164 11.21 -2.22 -8.36
N ASP A 165 10.66 -3.06 -9.24
CA ASP A 165 10.97 -3.01 -10.66
C ASP A 165 10.34 -1.76 -11.29
N GLY A 166 11.10 -1.07 -12.15
CA GLY A 166 10.64 0.15 -12.81
C GLY A 166 10.17 1.29 -11.90
N GLY A 167 10.50 1.28 -10.60
CA GLY A 167 10.02 2.28 -9.64
C GLY A 167 8.55 2.13 -9.23
N VAL A 168 7.92 0.99 -9.53
CA VAL A 168 6.55 0.67 -9.12
C VAL A 168 6.56 -0.57 -8.24
N CYS A 169 6.16 -0.39 -6.98
CA CYS A 169 6.01 -1.48 -6.04
C CYS A 169 4.58 -2.04 -6.11
N SER A 170 4.42 -3.31 -5.77
CA SER A 170 3.10 -3.91 -5.64
C SER A 170 3.01 -4.88 -4.46
N TYR A 171 1.81 -5.03 -3.94
CA TYR A 171 1.41 -6.02 -2.95
C TYR A 171 0.21 -6.79 -3.51
N VAL A 172 0.27 -8.12 -3.43
CA VAL A 172 -0.78 -9.02 -3.95
C VAL A 172 -1.37 -9.81 -2.78
N LEU A 173 -2.67 -9.64 -2.56
CA LEU A 173 -3.46 -10.47 -1.65
C LEU A 173 -4.27 -11.48 -2.45
N ARG A 174 -4.26 -12.74 -2.03
CA ARG A 174 -5.08 -13.81 -2.63
C ARG A 174 -5.83 -14.53 -1.53
N ALA A 175 -7.15 -14.58 -1.64
CA ALA A 175 -8.00 -15.13 -0.59
C ALA A 175 -9.30 -15.73 -1.14
N GLU A 176 -9.87 -16.67 -0.38
CA GLU A 176 -11.23 -17.18 -0.60
C GLU A 176 -12.25 -16.33 0.18
N LEU A 177 -13.51 -16.32 -0.32
CA LEU A 177 -14.62 -15.50 0.18
C LEU A 177 -15.65 -16.25 1.04
#